data_AF-A0A537A4I5-F1
#
_entry.id   AF-A0A537A4I5-F1
#
_cell.length_a   1.000
_cell.length_b   1.000
_cell.length_c   1.000
_cell.angle_alpha   90.00
_cell.angle_beta   90.00
_cell.angle_gamma   90.00
#
_symmetry.space_group_name_H-M   'P 1'
#
loop_
_entity.id
_entity.type
_entity.pdbx_description
1 polymer ?
#
loop_
_entity_poly.entity_id
_entity_poly.type
_entity_poly.pdbx_seq_one_letter_code
_entity_poly.pdbx_strand_id
1 'polypeptide(L)'
;MLKRLILALLLLTAAFNAKGLEYTDVYYDPAESGWGAFLVQSNTFQFIAFFIYGSDTKPTWYTAQLVDDGTGTYTGALYATTGTSFALPWNPAQLSVTPVGNATFQPIDHYRATLTYTVNGVATVTRPIQRQTLTSYPMAGNYSGSMAGSISGCTNPGEND
;
A
#
# COMPACT_ATOMS: atom_id res chain seq x y z
N MET A 1 14.95 -12.66 -45.98
CA MET A 1 15.56 -12.81 -44.63
C MET A 1 15.47 -11.52 -43.82
N LEU A 2 15.68 -10.34 -44.42
CA LEU A 2 15.62 -9.02 -43.74
C LEU A 2 14.25 -8.68 -43.10
N LYS A 3 13.12 -9.03 -43.73
CA LYS A 3 11.77 -8.80 -43.17
C LYS A 3 11.48 -9.60 -41.88
N ARG A 4 12.12 -10.77 -41.68
CA ARG A 4 11.98 -11.57 -40.46
C ARG A 4 12.83 -11.02 -39.32
N LEU A 5 13.99 -10.41 -39.64
CA LEU A 5 14.81 -9.68 -38.66
C LEU A 5 14.10 -8.41 -38.17
N ILE A 6 13.42 -7.68 -39.07
CA ILE A 6 12.67 -6.46 -38.71
C ILE A 6 11.49 -6.79 -37.79
N LEU A 7 10.75 -7.89 -38.04
CA LEU A 7 9.65 -8.31 -37.18
C LEU A 7 10.11 -8.79 -35.79
N ALA A 8 11.26 -9.46 -35.70
CA ALA A 8 11.86 -9.85 -34.43
C ALA A 8 12.39 -8.64 -33.63
N LEU A 9 12.90 -7.60 -34.31
CA LEU A 9 13.34 -6.35 -33.70
C LEU A 9 12.17 -5.48 -33.19
N LEU A 10 11.04 -5.48 -33.91
CA LEU A 10 9.79 -4.80 -33.50
C LEU A 10 9.08 -5.49 -32.31
N LEU A 11 9.30 -6.79 -32.10
CA LEU A 11 8.78 -7.52 -30.94
C LEU A 11 9.65 -7.35 -29.67
N LEU A 12 10.91 -6.91 -29.80
CA LEU A 12 11.75 -6.55 -28.65
C LEU A 12 11.42 -5.16 -28.07
N THR A 13 10.72 -4.30 -28.82
CA THR A 13 10.48 -2.89 -28.44
C THR A 13 9.13 -2.62 -27.76
N ALA A 14 8.34 -3.66 -27.47
CA ALA A 14 7.03 -3.53 -26.82
C ALA A 14 6.99 -4.22 -25.44
N ALA A 15 8.02 -4.02 -24.62
CA ALA A 15 7.95 -4.35 -23.21
C ALA A 15 7.44 -3.13 -22.42
N PHE A 16 6.11 -2.97 -22.34
CA PHE A 16 5.51 -2.05 -21.37
C PHE A 16 5.77 -2.61 -19.96
N ASN A 17 6.83 -2.14 -19.31
CA ASN A 17 6.95 -2.30 -17.87
C ASN A 17 6.11 -1.18 -17.23
N ALA A 18 4.85 -1.47 -16.92
CA ALA A 18 4.15 -0.68 -15.93
C ALA A 18 4.87 -0.93 -14.59
N LYS A 19 5.80 -0.05 -14.21
CA LYS A 19 6.28 0.00 -12.83
C LYS A 19 5.12 0.50 -11.98
N GLY A 20 4.29 -0.42 -11.50
CA GLY A 20 3.34 -0.12 -10.44
C GLY A 20 4.13 0.20 -9.19
N LEU A 21 3.94 1.40 -8.63
CA LEU A 21 4.36 1.63 -7.25
C LEU A 21 3.53 0.69 -6.38
N GLU A 22 4.22 -0.25 -5.73
CA GLU A 22 3.62 -1.15 -4.75
C GLU A 22 3.81 -0.56 -3.35
N TYR A 23 2.71 -0.41 -2.61
CA TYR A 23 2.71 0.09 -1.24
C TYR A 23 2.64 -1.01 -0.17
N THR A 24 2.75 -2.28 -0.55
CA THR A 24 2.83 -3.40 0.41
C THR A 24 4.02 -3.21 1.35
N ASP A 25 3.73 -2.99 2.63
CA ASP A 25 4.74 -2.89 3.69
C ASP A 25 4.09 -2.86 5.08
N VAL A 26 4.94 -2.87 6.11
CA VAL A 26 4.60 -2.42 7.46
C VAL A 26 4.85 -0.92 7.55
N TYR A 27 3.88 -0.18 8.08
CA TYR A 27 3.93 1.25 8.29
C TYR A 27 3.80 1.58 9.78
N TYR A 28 4.45 2.66 10.20
CA TYR A 28 4.32 3.20 11.56
C TYR A 28 4.27 4.73 11.55
N ASP A 29 3.75 5.30 12.63
CA ASP A 29 3.82 6.75 12.89
C ASP A 29 5.06 7.03 13.76
N PRO A 30 6.04 7.82 13.28
CA PRO A 30 7.25 8.11 14.05
C PRO A 30 7.00 8.95 15.32
N ALA A 31 5.87 9.65 15.41
CA ALA A 31 5.48 10.41 16.59
C ALA A 31 4.70 9.58 17.62
N GLU A 32 4.11 8.45 17.21
CA GLU A 32 3.31 7.56 18.07
C GLU A 32 3.93 6.17 18.13
N SER A 33 5.05 6.05 18.86
CA SER A 33 5.70 4.76 19.09
C SER A 33 4.74 3.77 19.73
N GLY A 34 4.58 2.60 19.09
CA GLY A 34 3.62 1.57 19.49
C GLY A 34 2.44 1.42 18.55
N TRP A 35 2.15 2.39 17.67
CA TRP A 35 1.14 2.27 16.61
C TRP A 35 1.71 1.59 15.35
N GLY A 36 0.88 0.84 14.60
CA GLY A 36 1.31 0.22 13.34
C GLY A 36 0.17 -0.17 12.40
N ALA A 37 0.48 -0.18 11.11
CA ALA A 37 -0.39 -0.61 10.02
C ALA A 37 0.33 -1.59 9.09
N PHE A 38 -0.39 -2.60 8.61
CA PHE A 38 0.10 -3.66 7.75
C PHE A 38 -0.68 -3.60 6.45
N LEU A 39 -0.01 -3.22 5.36
CA LEU A 39 -0.63 -3.01 4.06
C LEU A 39 -0.23 -4.13 3.11
N VAL A 40 -1.23 -4.70 2.43
CA VAL A 40 -1.03 -5.55 1.25
C VAL A 40 -1.78 -4.94 0.08
N GLN A 41 -1.09 -4.76 -1.03
CA GLN A 41 -1.68 -4.23 -2.26
C GLN A 41 -1.82 -5.32 -3.33
N SER A 42 -2.93 -5.30 -4.05
CA SER A 42 -3.16 -6.09 -5.27
C SER A 42 -3.79 -5.19 -6.32
N ASN A 43 -3.00 -4.82 -7.34
CA ASN A 43 -3.40 -3.85 -8.37
C ASN A 43 -3.91 -2.52 -7.75
N THR A 44 -5.18 -2.17 -8.00
CA THR A 44 -5.86 -0.97 -7.50
C THR A 44 -6.54 -1.19 -6.13
N PHE A 45 -6.40 -2.37 -5.53
CA PHE A 45 -6.97 -2.71 -4.24
C PHE A 45 -5.91 -2.76 -3.15
N GLN A 46 -6.23 -2.27 -1.96
CA GLN A 46 -5.41 -2.39 -0.77
C GLN A 46 -6.22 -2.98 0.40
N PHE A 47 -5.61 -3.93 1.09
CA PHE A 47 -6.05 -4.37 2.40
C PHE A 47 -5.10 -3.83 3.45
N ILE A 48 -5.63 -3.12 4.44
CA ILE A 48 -4.85 -2.59 5.56
C ILE A 48 -5.39 -3.18 6.85
N ALA A 49 -4.54 -3.78 7.68
CA ALA A 49 -4.86 -4.06 9.08
C ALA A 49 -4.07 -3.09 9.96
N PHE A 50 -4.72 -2.45 10.93
CA PHE A 50 -4.05 -1.57 11.89
C PHE A 50 -4.77 -1.60 13.21
N PHE A 51 -4.13 -1.11 14.26
CA PHE A 51 -4.73 -1.05 15.59
C PHE A 51 -4.69 0.36 16.15
N ILE A 52 -5.71 0.70 16.91
CA ILE A 52 -5.85 1.99 17.60
C ILE A 52 -6.23 1.73 19.05
N TYR A 53 -5.98 2.69 19.93
CA TYR A 53 -6.27 2.54 21.35
C TYR A 53 -7.66 3.07 21.69
N GLY A 54 -8.50 2.22 22.28
CA GLY A 54 -9.84 2.58 22.74
C GLY A 54 -9.81 3.41 24.04
N SER A 55 -11.00 3.78 24.52
CA SER A 55 -11.15 4.45 25.83
C SER A 55 -10.70 3.60 27.01
N ASP A 56 -10.61 2.28 26.83
CA ASP A 56 -10.05 1.33 27.78
C ASP A 56 -8.52 1.19 27.68
N THR A 57 -7.87 2.02 26.85
CA THR A 57 -6.42 2.06 26.57
C THR A 57 -5.85 0.79 25.93
N LYS A 58 -6.71 -0.15 25.48
CA LYS A 58 -6.28 -1.38 24.84
C LYS A 58 -6.26 -1.25 23.32
N PRO A 59 -5.38 -1.98 22.63
CA PRO A 59 -5.38 -2.00 21.18
C PRO A 59 -6.65 -2.68 20.67
N THR A 60 -7.34 -2.00 19.77
CA THR A 60 -8.46 -2.54 18.98
C THR A 60 -8.02 -2.60 17.53
N TRP A 61 -8.17 -3.76 16.91
CA TRP A 61 -7.80 -3.99 15.52
C TRP A 61 -8.95 -3.66 14.57
N TYR A 62 -8.61 -2.97 13.49
CA TYR A 62 -9.51 -2.69 12.38
C TYR A 62 -8.87 -3.13 11.06
N THR A 63 -9.72 -3.42 10.08
CA THR A 63 -9.28 -3.69 8.72
C THR A 63 -9.93 -2.71 7.76
N ALA A 64 -9.21 -2.26 6.76
CA ALA A 64 -9.72 -1.40 5.69
C ALA A 64 -9.58 -2.12 4.35
N GLN A 65 -10.59 -1.95 3.50
CA GLN A 65 -10.57 -2.40 2.11
C GLN A 65 -10.70 -1.17 1.24
N LEU A 66 -9.60 -0.81 0.57
CA LEU A 66 -9.48 0.45 -0.15
C LEU A 66 -9.30 0.21 -1.65
N VAL A 67 -9.84 1.10 -2.46
CA VAL A 67 -9.71 1.08 -3.92
C VAL A 67 -9.14 2.43 -4.37
N ASP A 68 -8.21 2.38 -5.34
CA ASP A 68 -7.69 3.57 -6.01
C ASP A 68 -8.83 4.36 -6.68
N ASP A 69 -8.92 5.65 -6.39
CA ASP A 69 -9.90 6.56 -6.97
C ASP A 69 -9.51 7.08 -8.36
N GLY A 70 -8.37 6.62 -8.90
CA GLY A 70 -7.81 7.02 -10.20
C GLY A 70 -6.83 8.18 -10.10
N THR A 71 -6.61 8.74 -8.90
CA THR A 71 -5.62 9.78 -8.63
C THR A 71 -4.39 9.26 -7.86
N GLY A 72 -4.34 7.95 -7.58
CA GLY A 72 -3.32 7.32 -6.75
C GLY A 72 -3.66 7.34 -5.26
N THR A 73 -4.89 7.72 -4.92
CA THR A 73 -5.43 7.75 -3.56
C THR A 73 -6.37 6.60 -3.35
N TYR A 74 -6.16 5.84 -2.29
CA TYR A 74 -6.94 4.63 -2.02
C TYR A 74 -7.96 4.93 -0.93
N THR A 75 -9.25 4.73 -1.20
CA THR A 75 -10.33 5.02 -0.27
C THR A 75 -11.32 3.87 -0.17
N GLY A 76 -11.99 3.74 0.97
CA GLY A 76 -12.95 2.67 1.18
C GLY A 76 -13.37 2.48 2.63
N ALA A 77 -14.09 1.40 2.86
CA ALA A 77 -14.71 1.11 4.15
C ALA A 77 -13.68 0.56 5.16
N LEU A 78 -13.85 1.00 6.40
CA LEU A 78 -13.20 0.44 7.57
C LEU A 78 -14.15 -0.54 8.26
N TYR A 79 -13.63 -1.67 8.71
CA TYR A 79 -14.38 -2.78 9.28
C TYR A 79 -13.88 -3.12 10.69
N ALA A 80 -14.84 -3.40 11.56
CA ALA A 80 -14.61 -4.08 12.83
C ALA A 80 -15.03 -5.55 12.68
N THR A 81 -14.17 -6.46 13.16
CA THR A 81 -14.43 -7.89 13.10
C THR A 81 -14.51 -8.48 14.51
N THR A 82 -15.61 -9.18 14.80
CA THR A 82 -15.74 -10.01 16.00
C THR A 82 -15.82 -11.48 15.59
N GLY A 83 -15.40 -12.38 16.48
CA GLY A 83 -15.43 -13.82 16.20
C GLY A 83 -15.46 -14.65 17.47
N THR A 84 -15.39 -15.97 17.28
CA THR A 84 -15.32 -16.92 18.40
C THR A 84 -14.08 -16.68 19.26
N SER A 85 -14.23 -16.78 20.58
CA SER A 85 -13.12 -16.71 21.52
C SER A 85 -12.07 -17.77 21.18
N PHE A 86 -10.77 -17.42 21.27
CA PHE A 86 -9.66 -18.34 21.00
C PHE A 86 -9.65 -19.57 21.92
N ALA A 87 -10.38 -19.53 23.04
CA ALA A 87 -10.52 -20.63 23.99
C ALA A 87 -11.64 -21.62 23.63
N LEU A 88 -12.42 -21.39 22.56
CA LEU A 88 -13.57 -22.20 22.15
C LEU A 88 -13.40 -22.72 20.72
N PRO A 89 -14.05 -23.86 20.37
CA PRO A 89 -14.15 -24.30 18.98
C PRO A 89 -14.83 -23.24 18.12
N TRP A 90 -14.35 -23.06 16.89
CA TRP A 90 -14.88 -22.08 15.93
C TRP A 90 -16.39 -22.22 15.76
N ASN A 91 -17.11 -21.11 15.91
CA ASN A 91 -18.54 -21.00 15.67
C ASN A 91 -18.81 -19.86 14.67
N PRO A 92 -19.15 -20.16 13.41
CA PRO A 92 -19.36 -19.14 12.39
C PRO A 92 -20.51 -18.18 12.71
N ALA A 93 -21.46 -18.56 13.56
CA ALA A 93 -22.55 -17.67 13.97
C ALA A 93 -22.09 -16.49 14.86
N GLN A 94 -20.85 -16.54 15.39
CA GLN A 94 -20.25 -15.45 16.17
C GLN A 94 -19.36 -14.54 15.33
N LEU A 95 -19.11 -14.89 14.06
CA LEU A 95 -18.38 -14.02 13.14
C LEU A 95 -19.29 -12.86 12.72
N SER A 96 -18.80 -11.64 12.92
CA SER A 96 -19.40 -10.43 12.36
C SER A 96 -18.30 -9.57 11.78
N VAL A 97 -18.49 -9.09 10.55
CA VAL A 97 -17.61 -8.13 9.87
C VAL A 97 -18.48 -6.92 9.55
N THR A 98 -18.37 -5.87 10.36
CA THR A 98 -19.26 -4.71 10.31
C THR A 98 -18.52 -3.49 9.78
N PRO A 99 -19.03 -2.78 8.76
CA PRO A 99 -18.48 -1.49 8.37
C PRO A 99 -18.73 -0.47 9.48
N VAL A 100 -17.67 0.18 9.94
CA VAL A 100 -17.68 1.12 11.09
C VAL A 100 -17.20 2.52 10.73
N GLY A 101 -16.79 2.74 9.47
CA GLY A 101 -16.36 4.04 9.00
C GLY A 101 -15.66 3.93 7.66
N ASN A 102 -14.84 4.92 7.35
CA ASN A 102 -14.03 4.95 6.13
C ASN A 102 -12.56 5.17 6.47
N ALA A 103 -11.68 4.73 5.57
CA ALA A 103 -10.27 5.01 5.60
C ALA A 103 -9.77 5.45 4.22
N THR A 104 -8.70 6.23 4.22
CA THR A 104 -8.03 6.75 3.03
C THR A 104 -6.52 6.64 3.23
N PHE A 105 -5.86 5.95 2.31
CA PHE A 105 -4.41 5.89 2.20
C PHE A 105 -3.96 6.77 1.05
N GLN A 106 -3.21 7.82 1.38
CA GLN A 106 -2.66 8.78 0.44
C GLN A 106 -1.13 8.65 0.39
N PRO A 107 -0.55 8.06 -0.66
CA PRO A 107 0.89 8.09 -0.86
C PRO A 107 1.40 9.52 -0.98
N ILE A 108 2.54 9.82 -0.34
CA ILE A 108 3.32 11.05 -0.54
C ILE A 108 4.50 10.74 -1.45
N ASP A 109 5.18 9.63 -1.19
CA ASP A 109 6.23 9.05 -2.03
C ASP A 109 6.26 7.52 -1.80
N HIS A 110 7.33 6.86 -2.26
CA HIS A 110 7.46 5.41 -2.09
C HIS A 110 7.52 4.98 -0.62
N TYR A 111 8.07 5.80 0.28
CA TYR A 111 8.36 5.48 1.68
C TYR A 111 7.35 6.07 2.67
N ARG A 112 6.65 7.13 2.29
CA ARG A 112 5.77 7.91 3.17
C ARG A 112 4.35 8.01 2.62
N ALA A 113 3.39 8.02 3.52
CA ALA A 113 1.99 8.18 3.20
C ALA A 113 1.24 8.87 4.36
N THR A 114 -0.01 9.23 4.11
CA THR A 114 -0.96 9.65 5.13
C THR A 114 -2.09 8.64 5.19
N LEU A 115 -2.35 8.09 6.38
CA LEU A 115 -3.55 7.29 6.65
C LEU A 115 -4.57 8.16 7.39
N THR A 116 -5.73 8.37 6.78
CA THR A 116 -6.85 9.10 7.39
C THR A 116 -8.01 8.15 7.59
N TYR A 117 -8.67 8.17 8.75
CA TYR A 117 -9.81 7.29 9.02
C TYR A 117 -10.83 7.90 9.98
N THR A 118 -12.05 7.37 9.92
CA THR A 118 -13.13 7.60 10.88
C THR A 118 -13.61 6.25 11.42
N VAL A 119 -13.98 6.22 12.69
CA VAL A 119 -14.52 5.00 13.34
C VAL A 119 -15.73 5.39 14.17
N ASN A 120 -16.87 4.71 13.97
CA ASN A 120 -18.10 4.87 14.75
C ASN A 120 -18.56 6.33 14.92
N GLY A 121 -18.39 7.16 13.89
CA GLY A 121 -18.79 8.58 13.93
C GLY A 121 -17.87 9.49 14.77
N VAL A 122 -16.73 8.98 15.25
CA VAL A 122 -15.68 9.80 15.86
C VAL A 122 -15.07 10.73 14.81
N ALA A 123 -14.57 11.88 15.28
CA ALA A 123 -13.85 12.85 14.45
C ALA A 123 -12.75 12.18 13.62
N THR A 124 -12.51 12.73 12.42
CA THR A 124 -11.48 12.27 11.50
C THR A 124 -10.11 12.28 12.15
N VAL A 125 -9.44 11.12 12.11
CA VAL A 125 -8.08 10.94 12.58
C VAL A 125 -7.15 10.87 11.38
N THR A 126 -6.07 11.64 11.40
CA THR A 126 -5.04 11.64 10.37
C THR A 126 -3.71 11.23 11.00
N ARG A 127 -3.00 10.32 10.33
CA ARG A 127 -1.70 9.79 10.74
C ARG A 127 -0.69 9.92 9.61
N PRO A 128 0.36 10.74 9.74
CA PRO A 128 1.52 10.65 8.86
C PRO A 128 2.26 9.34 9.18
N ILE A 129 2.45 8.51 8.16
CA ILE A 129 3.04 7.18 8.33
C ILE A 129 4.21 6.99 7.38
N GLN A 130 5.14 6.14 7.78
CA GLN A 130 6.27 5.74 6.94
C GLN A 130 6.53 4.24 7.05
N ARG A 131 7.13 3.66 6.01
CA ARG A 131 7.56 2.26 6.00
C ARG A 131 8.50 1.98 7.17
N GLN A 132 8.29 0.84 7.82
CA GLN A 132 9.13 0.37 8.92
C GLN A 132 10.27 -0.50 8.38
N THR A 133 11.51 -0.04 8.54
CA THR A 133 12.68 -0.90 8.29
C THR A 133 12.75 -2.00 9.35
N LEU A 134 12.42 -3.23 8.99
CA LEU A 134 12.43 -4.38 9.91
C LEU A 134 13.86 -4.85 10.24
N THR A 135 14.74 -4.81 9.24
CA THR A 135 16.15 -5.14 9.38
C THR A 135 16.97 -4.18 8.53
N SER A 136 18.00 -3.56 9.11
CA SER A 136 18.97 -2.81 8.32
C SER A 136 19.79 -3.79 7.48
N TYR A 137 19.66 -3.72 6.16
CA TYR A 137 20.55 -4.47 5.28
C TYR A 137 21.81 -3.63 5.02
N PRO A 138 23.01 -4.11 5.37
CA PRO A 138 24.23 -3.39 5.03
C PRO A 138 24.37 -3.36 3.51
N MET A 139 24.22 -2.18 2.90
CA MET A 139 24.45 -1.95 1.47
C MET A 139 25.95 -1.98 1.10
N ALA A 140 26.77 -2.70 1.87
CA ALA A 140 28.20 -2.87 1.62
C ALA A 140 28.39 -3.94 0.53
N GLY A 141 28.04 -3.61 -0.71
CA GLY A 141 28.15 -4.50 -1.85
C GLY A 141 28.14 -3.74 -3.16
N ASN A 142 28.68 -4.38 -4.21
CA ASN A 142 28.53 -3.87 -5.58
C ASN A 142 27.17 -4.33 -6.11
N TYR A 143 26.24 -3.40 -6.23
CA TYR A 143 24.93 -3.66 -6.84
C TYR A 143 24.99 -3.26 -8.31
N SER A 144 24.78 -4.23 -9.21
CA SER A 144 24.50 -3.95 -10.61
C SER A 144 22.99 -4.01 -10.83
N GLY A 145 22.36 -2.87 -11.06
CA GLY A 145 20.98 -2.78 -11.52
C GLY A 145 20.94 -2.26 -12.96
N SER A 146 19.98 -2.73 -13.76
CA SER A 146 19.60 -2.07 -15.00
C SER A 146 18.22 -1.46 -14.82
N MET A 147 18.08 -0.19 -15.16
CA MET A 147 16.78 0.46 -15.34
C MET A 147 16.56 0.65 -16.83
N ALA A 148 15.43 0.15 -17.34
CA ALA A 148 14.98 0.41 -18.70
C ALA A 148 13.76 1.32 -18.62
N GLY A 149 13.87 2.51 -19.18
CA GLY A 149 12.78 3.47 -19.37
C GLY A 149 12.64 3.79 -20.85
N SER A 150 11.44 4.16 -21.28
CA SER A 150 11.19 4.72 -22.60
C SER A 150 10.62 6.12 -22.42
N ILE A 151 11.38 7.14 -22.80
CA ILE A 151 10.91 8.53 -22.81
C ILE A 151 10.38 8.81 -24.22
N SER A 152 9.15 9.31 -24.32
CA SER A 152 8.53 9.70 -25.59
C SER A 152 8.08 11.15 -25.54
N GLY A 153 8.19 11.87 -26.66
CA GLY A 153 7.78 13.28 -26.74
C GLY A 153 8.85 14.29 -26.31
N CYS A 154 10.14 13.91 -26.30
CA CYS A 154 11.24 14.84 -26.05
C CYS A 154 11.26 15.93 -27.15
N THR A 155 10.98 17.17 -26.76
CA THR A 155 11.04 18.35 -27.65
C THR A 155 12.41 19.01 -27.67
N ASN A 156 13.24 18.76 -26.64
CA ASN A 156 14.61 19.24 -26.55
C ASN A 156 15.61 18.07 -26.74
N PRO A 157 16.36 18.02 -27.85
CA PRO A 157 17.36 16.97 -28.09
C PRO A 157 18.54 16.96 -27.11
N GLY A 158 18.77 18.04 -26.36
CA GLY A 158 19.85 18.12 -25.37
C GLY A 158 19.55 17.47 -24.02
N GLU A 159 18.34 16.94 -23.84
CA GLU A 159 17.88 16.24 -22.61
C GLU A 159 17.63 14.74 -22.86
N ASN A 160 18.10 14.23 -24.00
CA ASN A 160 18.05 12.81 -24.34
C ASN A 160 19.32 12.11 -23.84
N ASP A 161 19.43 11.92 -22.53
CA ASP A 161 20.39 10.98 -21.93
C ASP A 161 19.82 9.56 -21.90
#